data_AF-A0A127EPW4-F1
#
_entry.id   AF-A0A127EPW4-F1
#
_cell.length_a   1.000
_cell.length_b   1.000
_cell.length_c   1.000
_cell.angle_alpha   90.00
_cell.angle_beta   90.00
_cell.angle_gamma   90.00
#
_symmetry.space_group_name_H-M   'P 1'
#
loop_
_entity.id
_entity.type
_entity.pdbx_description
1 polymer ?
#
loop_
_entity_poly.entity_id
_entity_poly.type
_entity_poly.pdbx_seq_one_letter_code
_entity_poly.pdbx_strand_id
1 'polypeptide(L)'
;MQVLVRDNNVDQALRVLKKKMQREGVFREMKQRRSYEKPSERKNREKSEAIRRARKLARKKAQREGLIPNTSKKKIDDKRNARFGKAPFGGAAGAQDRSKPSLG
;
A
#
# COMPACT_ATOMS: atom_id res chain seq x y z
N MET A 1 -1.02 -22.19 -13.20
CA MET A 1 -1.65 -20.87 -13.39
C MET A 1 -1.55 -20.47 -14.86
N GLN A 2 -2.66 -20.16 -15.53
CA GLN A 2 -2.69 -19.80 -16.96
C GLN A 2 -3.38 -18.44 -17.17
N VAL A 3 -2.89 -17.67 -18.14
CA VAL A 3 -3.48 -16.39 -18.58
C VAL A 3 -3.62 -16.44 -20.09
N LEU A 4 -4.86 -16.28 -20.57
CA LEU A 4 -5.16 -16.17 -22.00
C LEU A 4 -4.90 -14.72 -22.43
N VAL A 5 -4.16 -14.56 -23.52
CA VAL A 5 -3.90 -13.26 -24.14
C VAL A 5 -4.90 -13.09 -25.28
N ARG A 6 -5.59 -11.97 -25.32
CA ARG A 6 -6.48 -11.59 -26.42
C ARG A 6 -5.91 -10.38 -27.13
N ASP A 7 -6.09 -10.32 -28.44
CA ASP A 7 -5.81 -9.14 -29.27
C ASP A 7 -4.35 -8.64 -29.16
N ASN A 8 -3.39 -9.57 -29.05
CA ASN A 8 -1.96 -9.30 -28.87
C ASN A 8 -1.61 -8.38 -27.69
N ASN A 9 -2.50 -8.26 -26.69
CA ASN A 9 -2.28 -7.37 -25.55
C ASN A 9 -1.42 -8.03 -24.45
N VAL A 10 -0.12 -8.11 -24.71
CA VAL A 10 0.86 -8.79 -23.84
C VAL A 10 1.03 -8.10 -22.50
N ASP A 11 1.09 -6.76 -22.47
CA ASP A 11 1.32 -6.00 -21.23
C ASP A 11 0.19 -6.19 -20.20
N GLN A 12 -1.06 -6.22 -20.66
CA GLN A 12 -2.19 -6.49 -19.78
C GLN A 12 -2.15 -7.93 -19.26
N ALA A 13 -1.79 -8.90 -20.10
CA ALA A 13 -1.63 -10.29 -19.68
C ALA A 13 -0.56 -10.44 -18.59
N LEU A 14 0.61 -9.78 -18.76
CA LEU A 14 1.68 -9.76 -17.76
C LEU A 14 1.21 -9.14 -16.44
N ARG A 15 0.42 -8.07 -16.51
CA ARG A 15 -0.15 -7.42 -15.32
C ARG A 15 -1.16 -8.31 -14.60
N VAL A 16 -2.00 -9.02 -15.34
CA VAL A 16 -2.97 -9.97 -14.79
C VAL A 16 -2.25 -11.17 -14.17
N LEU A 17 -1.24 -11.70 -14.85
CA LEU A 17 -0.38 -12.77 -14.36
C LEU A 17 0.27 -12.35 -13.03
N LYS A 18 0.94 -11.21 -12.97
CA LYS A 18 1.55 -10.71 -11.73
C LYS A 18 0.52 -10.61 -10.58
N LYS A 19 -0.68 -10.11 -10.85
CA LYS A 19 -1.76 -10.02 -9.85
C LYS A 19 -2.24 -11.40 -9.38
N LYS A 20 -2.41 -12.36 -10.28
CA LYS A 20 -2.82 -13.73 -9.93
C LYS A 20 -1.72 -14.43 -9.10
N MET A 21 -0.44 -14.30 -9.47
CA MET A 21 0.68 -14.87 -8.69
C MET A 21 0.79 -14.26 -7.28
N GLN A 22 0.49 -12.96 -7.15
CA GLN A 22 0.46 -12.30 -5.84
C GLN A 22 -0.71 -12.78 -4.98
N ARG A 23 -1.87 -13.09 -5.58
CA ARG A 23 -3.04 -13.63 -4.85
C ARG A 23 -2.79 -15.05 -4.39
N GLU A 24 -2.22 -15.89 -5.26
CA GLU A 24 -1.81 -17.26 -4.92
C GLU A 24 -0.67 -17.26 -3.89
N GLY A 25 0.06 -16.14 -3.75
CA GLY A 25 1.11 -16.01 -2.75
C GLY A 25 2.40 -16.72 -3.14
N VAL A 26 2.54 -17.13 -4.41
CA VAL A 26 3.70 -17.86 -4.94
C VAL A 26 5.01 -17.13 -4.64
N PHE A 27 5.06 -15.82 -4.83
CA PHE A 27 6.26 -15.04 -4.49
C PHE A 27 6.59 -15.04 -2.99
N ARG A 28 5.58 -15.13 -2.13
CA ARG A 28 5.76 -15.21 -0.69
C ARG A 28 6.31 -16.58 -0.30
N GLU A 29 5.80 -17.64 -0.92
CA GLU A 29 6.31 -18.99 -0.75
C GLU A 29 7.74 -19.13 -1.27
N MET A 30 8.02 -18.64 -2.47
CA MET A 30 9.37 -18.63 -3.03
C MET A 30 10.36 -17.94 -2.10
N LYS A 31 9.98 -16.82 -1.47
CA LYS A 31 10.83 -16.14 -0.48
C LYS A 31 11.00 -16.96 0.81
N GLN A 32 9.95 -17.61 1.28
CA GLN A 32 9.99 -18.44 2.49
C GLN A 32 10.76 -19.75 2.31
N ARG A 33 10.84 -20.28 1.09
CA ARG A 33 11.53 -21.54 0.76
C ARG A 33 12.98 -21.35 0.30
N ARG A 34 13.53 -20.13 0.30
CA ARG A 34 14.93 -19.88 -0.14
C ARG A 34 15.98 -20.53 0.75
N SER A 35 15.64 -20.74 2.02
CA SER A 35 16.51 -21.35 3.02
C SER A 35 15.73 -22.43 3.75
N TYR A 36 16.42 -23.48 4.19
CA TYR A 36 15.83 -24.46 5.09
C TYR A 36 15.43 -23.76 6.40
N GLU A 37 14.17 -23.91 6.77
CA GLU A 37 13.63 -23.39 8.03
C GLU A 37 13.41 -24.58 8.96
N LYS A 38 13.91 -24.47 10.20
CA LYS A 38 13.78 -25.57 11.17
C LYS A 38 12.29 -25.81 11.46
N PRO A 39 11.84 -27.06 11.61
CA PRO A 39 10.42 -27.37 11.83
C PRO A 39 9.81 -26.68 13.06
N SER A 40 10.61 -26.39 14.10
CA SER A 40 10.17 -25.61 15.27
C SER A 40 9.88 -24.14 14.92
N GLU A 41 10.70 -23.51 14.08
CA GLU A 41 10.57 -22.12 13.67
C GLU A 41 9.37 -21.94 12.74
N ARG A 42 9.17 -22.89 11.83
CA ARG A 42 7.99 -22.97 10.97
C ARG A 42 6.70 -22.99 11.79
N LYS A 43 6.62 -23.86 12.82
CA LYS A 43 5.45 -23.95 13.72
C LYS A 43 5.19 -22.63 14.46
N ASN A 44 6.23 -21.97 14.94
CA ASN A 44 6.08 -20.68 15.65
C ASN A 44 5.62 -19.55 14.72
N ARG A 45 6.12 -19.52 13.49
CA ARG A 45 5.67 -18.56 12.47
C ARG A 45 4.22 -18.80 12.05
N GLU A 46 3.84 -20.05 11.80
CA GLU A 46 2.47 -20.40 11.44
C GLU A 46 1.46 -20.03 12.55
N LYS A 47 1.79 -20.35 13.81
CA LYS A 47 0.97 -19.97 14.97
C LYS A 47 0.82 -18.45 15.10
N SER A 48 1.92 -17.70 15.04
CA SER A 48 1.88 -16.24 15.14
C SER A 48 1.15 -15.58 13.96
N GLU A 49 1.31 -16.10 12.74
CA GLU A 49 0.55 -15.64 11.57
C GLU A 49 -0.95 -15.94 11.70
N ALA A 50 -1.33 -17.11 12.20
CA ALA A 50 -2.74 -17.49 12.40
C ALA A 50 -3.41 -16.57 13.42
N ILE A 51 -2.76 -16.32 14.56
CA ILE A 51 -3.25 -15.39 15.59
C ILE A 51 -3.41 -13.99 15.00
N ARG A 52 -2.42 -13.51 14.24
CA ARG A 52 -2.48 -12.18 13.60
C ARG A 52 -3.62 -12.07 12.59
N ARG A 53 -3.86 -13.12 11.79
CA ARG A 53 -4.99 -13.17 10.84
C ARG A 53 -6.33 -13.19 11.58
N ALA A 54 -6.48 -14.01 12.61
CA ALA A 54 -7.69 -14.08 13.43
C ALA A 54 -8.04 -12.73 14.05
N ARG A 55 -7.07 -12.06 14.69
CA ARG A 55 -7.25 -10.70 15.24
C ARG A 55 -7.67 -9.69 14.18
N LYS A 56 -7.09 -9.77 12.98
CA LYS A 56 -7.43 -8.88 11.86
C LYS A 56 -8.84 -9.14 11.34
N LEU A 57 -9.28 -10.40 11.26
CA LEU A 57 -10.63 -10.77 10.85
C LEU A 57 -11.67 -10.31 11.88
N ALA A 58 -11.42 -10.55 13.17
CA ALA A 58 -12.28 -10.09 14.26
C ALA A 58 -12.45 -8.57 14.25
N ARG A 59 -11.34 -7.82 14.09
CA ARG A 59 -11.39 -6.35 13.97
C ARG A 59 -12.22 -5.90 12.76
N LYS A 60 -12.06 -6.55 11.61
CA LYS A 60 -12.83 -6.22 10.40
C LYS A 60 -14.32 -6.54 10.56
N LYS A 61 -14.66 -7.62 11.25
CA LYS A 61 -16.04 -8.02 11.56
C LYS A 61 -16.70 -6.98 12.48
N ALA A 62 -16.03 -6.62 13.59
CA ALA A 62 -16.52 -5.60 14.51
C ALA A 62 -16.70 -4.21 13.87
N GLN A 63 -15.84 -3.85 12.89
CA GLN A 63 -16.01 -2.61 12.11
C GLN A 63 -17.20 -2.67 11.15
N ARG A 64 -17.52 -3.84 10.59
CA ARG A 64 -18.68 -4.02 9.71
C ARG A 64 -19.98 -3.97 10.52
N GLU A 65 -19.95 -4.51 11.72
CA GLU A 65 -21.08 -4.52 12.66
C GLU A 65 -21.21 -3.20 13.44
N GLY A 66 -20.43 -2.15 13.10
CA GLY A 66 -20.55 -0.81 13.67
C GLY A 66 -20.01 -0.64 15.09
N LEU A 67 -19.50 -1.71 15.70
CA LEU A 67 -19.05 -1.74 17.10
C LEU A 67 -17.74 -0.95 17.35
N ILE A 68 -16.95 -0.69 16.31
CA ILE A 68 -15.67 0.01 16.41
C ILE A 68 -15.50 0.98 15.23
N PRO A 69 -15.07 2.24 15.47
CA PRO A 69 -14.81 3.19 14.40
C PRO A 69 -13.68 2.72 13.46
N ASN A 70 -13.89 2.85 12.15
CA ASN A 70 -12.90 2.48 11.15
C ASN A 70 -11.81 3.57 11.00
N THR A 71 -10.88 3.61 11.95
CA THR A 71 -9.75 4.55 11.97
C THR A 71 -8.65 4.24 10.95
N SER A 72 -8.80 3.17 10.15
CA SER A 72 -7.74 2.69 9.25
C SER A 72 -7.61 3.48 7.94
N LYS A 73 -8.67 4.18 7.51
CA LYS A 73 -8.64 5.04 6.32
C LYS A 73 -7.81 6.31 6.56
N LYS A 74 -8.05 7.03 7.67
CA LYS A 74 -7.32 8.26 8.05
C LYS A 74 -5.79 8.10 7.99
N LYS A 75 -5.25 7.02 8.56
CA LYS A 75 -3.79 6.80 8.62
C LYS A 75 -3.11 6.48 7.27
N ILE A 76 -3.87 5.98 6.28
CA ILE A 76 -3.33 5.65 4.95
C ILE A 76 -3.23 6.92 4.11
N ASP A 77 -4.22 7.79 4.22
CA ASP A 77 -4.26 9.06 3.49
C ASP A 77 -3.17 10.00 4.00
N ASP A 78 -2.97 10.09 5.33
CA ASP A 78 -1.86 10.86 5.93
C ASP A 78 -0.48 10.37 5.46
N LYS A 79 -0.27 9.05 5.39
CA LYS A 79 1.00 8.46 4.91
C LYS A 79 1.21 8.61 3.42
N ARG A 80 0.15 8.66 2.61
CA ARG A 80 0.25 8.97 1.17
C ARG A 80 0.57 10.43 0.96
N ASN A 81 -0.12 11.32 1.67
CA ASN A 81 0.10 12.76 1.59
C ASN A 81 1.50 13.17 2.07
N ALA A 82 2.04 12.46 3.08
CA ALA A 82 3.42 12.65 3.56
C ALA A 82 4.49 12.06 2.62
N ARG A 83 4.14 11.06 1.79
CA ARG A 83 5.08 10.47 0.80
C ARG A 83 5.09 11.21 -0.54
N PHE A 84 3.97 11.83 -0.91
CA PHE A 84 3.82 12.69 -2.08
C PHE A 84 3.73 14.14 -1.65
N GLY A 85 4.72 14.57 -0.84
CA GLY A 85 4.74 15.85 -0.15
C GLY A 85 4.16 17.00 -0.98
N LYS A 86 3.14 17.60 -0.38
CA LYS A 86 2.61 18.95 -0.57
C LYS A 86 3.71 19.91 -1.08
N ALA A 87 3.85 20.09 -2.38
CA ALA A 87 4.55 21.24 -2.94
C ALA A 87 3.61 22.45 -2.86
N PRO A 88 4.05 23.63 -2.36
CA PRO A 88 3.26 24.84 -2.47
C PRO A 88 3.41 25.38 -3.90
N PHE A 89 2.74 24.76 -4.87
CA PHE A 89 2.55 25.40 -6.16
C PHE A 89 1.33 26.32 -6.05
N GLY A 90 1.58 27.52 -5.56
CA GLY A 90 0.62 28.61 -5.46
C GLY A 90 1.38 29.92 -5.55
N GLY A 91 1.60 30.39 -6.78
CA GLY A 91 2.24 31.66 -7.05
C GLY A 91 1.46 32.82 -6.43
N ALA A 92 2.12 33.57 -5.56
CA ALA A 92 1.73 34.94 -5.25
C ALA A 92 2.42 35.85 -6.27
N ALA A 93 1.77 36.05 -7.40
CA ALA A 93 2.07 37.14 -8.32
C ALA A 93 1.46 38.44 -7.76
N GLY A 94 2.26 39.51 -7.68
CA GLY A 94 1.75 40.88 -7.66
C GLY A 94 1.76 41.60 -6.31
N ALA A 95 2.92 42.12 -5.91
CA ALA A 95 2.98 43.34 -5.10
C ALA A 95 4.06 44.25 -5.72
N GLN A 96 3.64 45.13 -6.63
CA GLN A 96 4.48 46.21 -7.13
C GLN A 96 4.53 47.28 -6.05
N ASP A 97 5.55 47.25 -5.19
CA ASP A 97 5.89 48.40 -4.36
C ASP A 97 6.73 49.37 -5.21
N ARG A 98 6.06 50.24 -5.94
CA ARG A 98 6.68 51.43 -6.56
C ARG A 98 6.37 52.64 -5.69
N SER A 99 7.01 52.72 -4.54
CA SER A 99 7.19 54.01 -3.89
C SER A 99 8.48 54.02 -3.09
N LYS A 100 9.54 54.59 -3.67
CA LYS A 100 10.48 55.44 -2.91
C LYS A 100 11.23 56.40 -3.85
N PRO A 101 11.42 57.66 -3.43
CA PRO A 101 11.77 58.76 -4.31
C PRO A 101 13.28 59.07 -4.34
N SER A 102 13.69 59.71 -5.44
CA SER A 102 14.79 60.68 -5.61
C SER A 102 16.11 60.44 -4.85
N LEU A 103 17.14 60.05 -5.61
CA LEU A 103 18.55 60.37 -5.29
C LEU A 103 18.84 61.80 -5.77
N GLY A 104 19.47 62.59 -4.90
CA GLY A 104 20.19 63.82 -5.28
C GLY A 104 21.56 63.51 -5.86
#